data_AF-A0A3N5UC29-F1
#
_entry.id   AF-A0A3N5UC29-F1
#
_cell.length_a   1.000
_cell.length_b   1.000
_cell.length_c   1.000
_cell.angle_alpha   90.00
_cell.angle_beta   90.00
_cell.angle_gamma   90.00
#
_symmetry.space_group_name_H-M   'P 1'
#
loop_
_entity.id
_entity.type
_entity.pdbx_description
1 polymer ?
#
loop_
_entity_poly.entity_id
_entity_poly.type
_entity_poly.pdbx_seq_one_letter_code
_entity_poly.pdbx_strand_id
1 'polypeptide(L)'
;MRKISMMNISVAVFVLAVMMIAGCVTSASTVKMKRETVDRQQERAMIQRSLERFDEGNFYVYEWRPGITAAVVVDLKDPDRVIKPGTDWRKINSREELEKAYNAGSMVKAKFGLKLYRLEGEDGEIWGYFYAYENRLSYSVIDDKTIVLGRVPEPKSPGGP
;
A
#
# COMPACT_ATOMS: atom_id res chain seq x y z
N MET A 1 -52.72 -35.12 -2.31
CA MET A 1 -51.46 -35.00 -1.55
C MET A 1 -50.30 -34.62 -2.48
N ARG A 2 -50.26 -33.38 -3.00
CA ARG A 2 -49.16 -32.91 -3.89
C ARG A 2 -48.64 -31.49 -3.59
N LYS A 3 -49.34 -30.72 -2.74
CA LYS A 3 -48.99 -29.32 -2.42
C LYS A 3 -48.00 -29.16 -1.25
N ILE A 4 -47.94 -30.13 -0.32
CA ILE A 4 -47.10 -30.02 0.89
C ILE A 4 -45.61 -30.28 0.56
N SER A 5 -45.30 -31.22 -0.35
CA SER A 5 -43.91 -31.50 -0.74
C SER A 5 -43.25 -30.38 -1.56
N MET A 6 -44.00 -29.64 -2.38
CA MET A 6 -43.42 -28.54 -3.18
C MET A 6 -43.03 -27.34 -2.32
N MET A 7 -43.81 -27.03 -1.27
CA MET A 7 -43.57 -25.87 -0.42
C MET A 7 -42.29 -26.03 0.43
N ASN A 8 -42.00 -27.24 0.90
CA ASN A 8 -40.81 -27.52 1.71
C ASN A 8 -39.50 -27.50 0.89
N ILE A 9 -39.55 -27.90 -0.38
CA ILE A 9 -38.37 -27.87 -1.28
C ILE A 9 -38.04 -26.42 -1.66
N SER A 10 -39.04 -25.58 -1.93
CA SER A 10 -38.82 -24.16 -2.25
C SER A 10 -38.22 -23.39 -1.07
N VAL A 11 -38.64 -23.66 0.17
CA VAL A 11 -38.07 -23.03 1.37
C VAL A 11 -36.62 -23.50 1.61
N ALA A 12 -36.32 -24.79 1.41
CA ALA A 12 -34.96 -25.31 1.58
C ALA A 12 -33.97 -24.71 0.57
N VAL A 13 -34.38 -24.51 -0.68
CA VAL A 13 -33.54 -23.86 -1.72
C VAL A 13 -33.33 -22.38 -1.43
N PHE A 14 -34.35 -21.68 -0.91
CA PHE A 14 -34.23 -20.27 -0.55
C PHE A 14 -33.31 -20.06 0.66
N VAL A 15 -33.37 -20.94 1.67
CA VAL A 15 -32.49 -20.88 2.85
C VAL A 15 -31.04 -21.20 2.48
N LEU A 16 -30.78 -22.17 1.58
CA LEU A 16 -29.43 -22.44 1.08
C LEU A 16 -28.87 -21.27 0.24
N ALA A 17 -29.70 -20.62 -0.58
CA ALA A 17 -29.29 -19.46 -1.37
C ALA A 17 -28.93 -18.25 -0.50
N VAL A 18 -29.69 -18.00 0.58
CA VAL A 18 -29.38 -16.93 1.54
C VAL A 18 -28.11 -17.22 2.35
N MET A 19 -27.83 -18.48 2.69
CA MET A 19 -26.56 -18.86 3.33
C MET A 19 -25.34 -18.74 2.41
N MET A 20 -25.50 -18.91 1.09
CA MET A 20 -24.40 -18.64 0.14
C MET A 20 -24.12 -17.14 -0.05
N ILE A 21 -25.12 -16.26 0.16
CA ILE A 21 -24.91 -14.81 0.09
C ILE A 21 -24.26 -14.27 1.37
N ALA A 22 -24.46 -14.93 2.52
CA ALA A 22 -23.79 -14.59 3.77
C ALA A 22 -22.37 -15.21 3.92
N GLY A 23 -21.93 -16.00 2.93
CA GLY A 23 -20.78 -16.91 3.05
C GLY A 23 -19.48 -16.50 2.36
N CYS A 24 -19.30 -15.24 1.94
CA CYS A 24 -18.00 -14.70 1.48
C CYS A 24 -17.85 -13.22 1.85
N VAL A 25 -18.02 -12.86 3.13
CA VAL A 25 -17.51 -11.58 3.66
C VAL A 25 -16.41 -11.90 4.66
N THR A 26 -15.33 -12.47 4.15
CA THR A 26 -14.02 -12.44 4.82
C THR A 26 -13.01 -11.89 3.83
N SER A 27 -13.29 -10.70 3.32
CA SER A 27 -12.33 -9.96 2.51
C SER A 27 -12.09 -8.64 3.22
N ALA A 28 -11.37 -8.70 4.34
CA ALA A 28 -10.49 -7.60 4.64
C ALA A 28 -9.24 -7.92 3.83
N SER A 29 -9.15 -7.46 2.57
CA SER A 29 -7.94 -7.70 1.79
C SER A 29 -6.76 -7.08 2.54
N THR A 30 -5.91 -7.94 3.11
CA THR A 30 -4.81 -7.47 3.94
C THR A 30 -3.60 -7.23 3.05
N VAL A 31 -3.22 -5.97 2.84
CA VAL A 31 -1.96 -5.64 2.13
C VAL A 31 -0.77 -5.95 3.03
N LYS A 32 0.10 -6.86 2.60
CA LYS A 32 1.31 -7.24 3.34
C LYS A 32 2.47 -6.36 2.90
N MET A 33 3.24 -5.89 3.86
CA MET A 33 4.47 -5.13 3.61
C MET A 33 5.67 -6.04 3.81
N LYS A 34 6.41 -6.34 2.73
CA LYS A 34 7.61 -7.17 2.79
C LYS A 34 8.83 -6.35 2.41
N ARG A 35 9.94 -6.60 3.10
CA ARG A 35 11.22 -5.95 2.77
C ARG A 35 11.69 -6.45 1.40
N GLU A 36 11.90 -5.53 0.47
CA GLU A 36 12.31 -5.87 -0.90
C GLU A 36 13.82 -6.08 -0.99
N THR A 37 14.59 -5.25 -0.31
CA THR A 37 16.05 -5.20 -0.50
C THR A 37 16.81 -5.70 0.71
N VAL A 38 17.78 -6.57 0.45
CA VAL A 38 18.70 -7.07 1.48
C VAL A 38 19.84 -6.08 1.69
N ASP A 39 20.33 -5.47 0.59
CA ASP A 39 21.49 -4.57 0.58
C ASP A 39 21.24 -3.21 -0.11
N ARG A 40 22.24 -2.32 -0.01
CA ARG A 40 22.20 -0.94 -0.52
C ARG A 40 22.28 -0.85 -2.04
N GLN A 41 22.88 -1.81 -2.73
CA GLN A 41 23.05 -1.78 -4.19
C GLN A 41 21.72 -2.09 -4.87
N GLN A 42 21.00 -3.12 -4.40
CA GLN A 42 19.65 -3.44 -4.89
C GLN A 42 18.70 -2.25 -4.71
N GLU A 43 18.82 -1.56 -3.59
CA GLU A 43 18.00 -0.40 -3.27
C GLU A 43 18.27 0.79 -4.20
N ARG A 44 19.54 1.06 -4.52
CA ARG A 44 19.91 2.07 -5.53
C ARG A 44 19.39 1.71 -6.91
N ALA A 45 19.50 0.44 -7.30
CA ALA A 45 19.00 -0.02 -8.59
C ALA A 45 17.47 0.15 -8.71
N MET A 46 16.73 -0.08 -7.63
CA MET A 46 15.29 0.13 -7.60
C MET A 46 14.92 1.61 -7.66
N ILE A 47 15.61 2.49 -6.93
CA ILE A 47 15.43 3.94 -7.05
C ILE A 47 15.66 4.40 -8.50
N GLN A 48 16.77 3.96 -9.09
CA GLN A 48 17.12 4.30 -10.47
C GLN A 48 16.03 3.83 -11.45
N ARG A 49 15.57 2.59 -11.30
CA ARG A 49 14.48 2.02 -12.11
C ARG A 49 13.17 2.81 -11.93
N SER A 50 12.85 3.27 -10.72
CA SER A 50 11.68 4.10 -10.48
C SER A 50 11.76 5.45 -11.18
N LEU A 51 12.95 6.06 -11.27
CA LEU A 51 13.17 7.29 -12.02
C LEU A 51 13.02 7.08 -13.54
N GLU A 52 13.57 5.97 -14.05
CA GLU A 52 13.48 5.61 -15.47
C GLU A 52 12.03 5.29 -15.89
N ARG A 53 11.28 4.61 -15.02
CA ARG A 53 9.90 4.17 -15.25
C ARG A 53 8.87 5.10 -14.62
N PHE A 54 9.21 6.37 -14.44
CA PHE A 54 8.32 7.36 -13.80
C PHE A 54 6.93 7.42 -14.47
N ASP A 55 6.86 7.29 -15.78
CA ASP A 55 5.59 7.40 -16.51
C ASP A 55 4.69 6.16 -16.33
N GLU A 56 5.23 5.06 -15.82
CA GLU A 56 4.54 3.79 -15.63
C GLU A 56 3.87 3.67 -14.25
N GLY A 57 4.18 4.57 -13.30
CA GLY A 57 3.66 4.54 -11.94
C GLY A 57 2.99 5.85 -11.52
N ASN A 58 2.23 5.82 -10.43
CA ASN A 58 1.96 7.02 -9.65
C ASN A 58 2.93 7.08 -8.47
N PHE A 59 3.39 8.29 -8.14
CA PHE A 59 4.36 8.49 -7.09
C PHE A 59 3.79 9.46 -6.07
N TYR A 60 3.86 9.07 -4.80
CA TYR A 60 3.38 9.88 -3.68
C TYR A 60 4.50 10.07 -2.67
N VAL A 61 4.62 11.29 -2.14
CA VAL A 61 5.60 11.61 -1.10
C VAL A 61 4.91 12.06 0.17
N TYR A 62 5.41 11.60 1.31
CA TYR A 62 5.09 12.11 2.63
C TYR A 62 6.33 12.80 3.19
N GLU A 63 6.17 14.05 3.61
CA GLU A 63 7.23 14.83 4.26
C GLU A 63 6.81 15.12 5.70
N TRP A 64 7.67 14.85 6.68
CA TRP A 64 7.38 15.26 8.07
C TRP A 64 7.42 16.78 8.22
N ARG A 65 8.32 17.41 7.45
CA ARG A 65 8.48 18.85 7.32
C ARG A 65 9.10 19.13 5.95
N PRO A 66 8.91 20.33 5.39
CA PRO A 66 9.40 20.66 4.04
C PRO A 66 10.88 20.29 3.87
N GLY A 67 11.19 19.49 2.84
CA GLY A 67 12.55 19.04 2.55
C GLY A 67 13.04 17.86 3.40
N ILE A 68 12.20 17.27 4.25
CA ILE A 68 12.47 16.02 4.96
C ILE A 68 11.47 14.96 4.55
N THR A 69 11.85 14.20 3.52
CA THR A 69 11.07 13.08 3.03
C THR A 69 11.08 11.93 4.03
N ALA A 70 9.90 11.61 4.54
CA ALA A 70 9.66 10.49 5.44
C ALA A 70 9.41 9.19 4.66
N ALA A 71 8.63 9.30 3.58
CA ALA A 71 8.34 8.16 2.72
C ALA A 71 8.05 8.57 1.27
N VAL A 72 8.33 7.63 0.36
CA VAL A 72 7.90 7.68 -1.04
C VAL A 72 7.16 6.38 -1.34
N VAL A 73 5.95 6.46 -1.91
CA VAL A 73 5.17 5.31 -2.37
C VAL A 73 5.11 5.33 -3.89
N VAL A 74 5.38 4.17 -4.48
CA VAL A 74 5.25 3.88 -5.90
C VAL A 74 4.04 2.98 -6.06
N ASP A 75 3.00 3.50 -6.70
CA ASP A 75 1.81 2.78 -7.12
C ASP A 75 2.03 2.30 -8.56
N LEU A 76 2.20 0.99 -8.74
CA LEU A 76 2.33 0.39 -10.06
C LEU A 76 0.94 0.38 -10.66
N LYS A 77 0.66 1.30 -11.59
CA LYS A 77 -0.66 1.51 -12.18
C LYS A 77 -1.30 0.18 -12.57
N ASP A 78 -2.29 -0.24 -11.80
CA ASP A 78 -3.07 -1.44 -12.01
C ASP A 78 -4.54 -1.03 -12.15
N PRO A 79 -5.27 -1.43 -13.21
CA PRO A 79 -6.65 -1.02 -13.41
C PRO A 79 -7.60 -1.58 -12.33
N ASP A 80 -7.22 -2.67 -11.68
CA ASP A 80 -8.03 -3.36 -10.69
C ASP A 80 -7.71 -2.97 -9.26
N ARG A 81 -6.70 -2.13 -9.02
CA ARG A 81 -6.26 -1.74 -7.67
C ARG A 81 -5.89 -0.28 -7.58
N VAL A 82 -6.10 0.29 -6.41
CA VAL A 82 -5.88 1.72 -6.19
C VAL A 82 -5.17 1.96 -4.87
N ILE A 83 -4.00 2.61 -4.95
CA ILE A 83 -3.37 3.24 -3.79
C ILE A 83 -3.76 4.71 -3.79
N LYS A 84 -4.62 5.12 -2.86
CA LYS A 84 -5.03 6.52 -2.71
C LYS A 84 -4.10 7.27 -1.76
N PRO A 85 -3.65 8.50 -2.12
CA PRO A 85 -2.94 9.34 -1.17
C PRO A 85 -3.89 9.74 -0.03
N GLY A 86 -3.39 9.68 1.21
CA GLY A 86 -4.06 10.34 2.34
C GLY A 86 -3.84 11.85 2.33
N THR A 87 -4.42 12.54 3.32
CA THR A 87 -4.47 14.02 3.38
C THR A 87 -3.12 14.72 3.21
N ASP A 88 -2.05 14.22 3.84
CA ASP A 88 -0.74 14.88 3.79
C ASP A 88 0.19 14.32 2.70
N TRP A 89 -0.31 13.40 1.87
CA TRP A 89 0.46 12.83 0.78
C TRP A 89 0.36 13.72 -0.45
N ARG A 90 1.50 14.06 -1.02
CA ARG A 90 1.56 14.83 -2.27
C ARG A 90 1.90 13.93 -3.44
N LYS A 91 1.16 14.06 -4.55
CA LYS A 91 1.53 13.43 -5.80
C LYS A 91 2.77 14.12 -6.38
N ILE A 92 3.74 13.31 -6.81
CA ILE A 92 4.93 13.76 -7.52
C ILE A 92 4.59 13.80 -9.01
N ASN A 93 4.84 14.93 -9.66
CA ASN A 93 4.41 15.17 -11.04
C ASN A 93 5.56 15.19 -12.06
N SER A 94 6.81 15.10 -11.61
CA SER A 94 7.97 15.04 -12.50
C SER A 94 9.07 14.12 -11.96
N ARG A 95 9.97 13.70 -12.85
CA ARG A 95 11.15 12.89 -12.51
C ARG A 95 12.09 13.65 -11.58
N GLU A 96 12.25 14.96 -11.80
CA GLU A 96 13.10 15.83 -10.98
C GLU A 96 12.55 15.94 -9.55
N GLU A 97 11.23 16.03 -9.39
CA GLU A 97 10.61 16.01 -8.06
C GLU A 97 10.81 14.66 -7.36
N LEU A 98 10.71 13.55 -8.10
CA LEU A 98 10.96 12.21 -7.56
C LEU A 98 12.41 12.05 -7.10
N GLU A 99 13.36 12.46 -7.93
CA GLU A 99 14.78 12.44 -7.59
C GLU A 99 15.06 13.30 -6.36
N LYS A 100 14.47 14.50 -6.29
CA LYS A 100 14.57 15.38 -5.14
C LYS A 100 13.99 14.74 -3.87
N ALA A 101 12.87 14.02 -3.97
CA ALA A 101 12.29 13.32 -2.82
C ALA A 101 13.22 12.20 -2.30
N TYR A 102 13.81 11.40 -3.20
CA TYR A 102 14.80 10.40 -2.79
C TYR A 102 16.05 11.01 -2.16
N ASN A 103 16.54 12.13 -2.72
CA ASN A 103 17.69 12.86 -2.20
C ASN A 103 17.39 13.51 -0.83
N ALA A 104 16.21 14.09 -0.64
CA ALA A 104 15.75 14.64 0.64
C ALA A 104 15.60 13.54 1.72
N GLY A 105 15.24 12.32 1.31
CA GLY A 105 15.24 11.15 2.17
C GLY A 105 16.64 10.70 2.64
N SER A 106 17.73 11.17 2.01
CA SER A 106 19.09 10.72 2.34
C SER A 106 19.51 11.04 3.78
N MET A 107 19.07 12.18 4.34
CA MET A 107 19.33 12.53 5.73
C MET A 107 18.62 11.59 6.70
N VAL A 108 17.35 11.32 6.44
CA VAL A 108 16.55 10.36 7.22
C VAL A 108 17.14 8.95 7.05
N LYS A 109 17.68 8.63 5.87
CA LYS A 109 18.35 7.35 5.59
C LYS A 109 19.65 7.20 6.36
N ALA A 110 20.47 8.25 6.44
CA ALA A 110 21.69 8.22 7.22
C ALA A 110 21.41 8.05 8.72
N LYS A 111 20.34 8.67 9.22
CA LYS A 111 20.01 8.69 10.66
C LYS A 111 19.19 7.48 11.12
N PHE A 112 18.24 7.05 10.30
CA PHE A 112 17.23 6.05 10.66
C PHE A 112 17.24 4.83 9.73
N GLY A 113 17.83 4.93 8.54
CA GLY A 113 17.91 3.80 7.60
C GLY A 113 16.60 3.55 6.87
N LEU A 114 16.25 4.44 5.94
CA LEU A 114 15.19 4.16 4.97
C LEU A 114 15.55 2.91 4.17
N LYS A 115 14.54 2.07 3.98
CA LYS A 115 14.61 0.82 3.24
C LYS A 115 13.46 0.74 2.25
N LEU A 116 13.67 -0.04 1.20
CA LEU A 116 12.63 -0.38 0.24
C LEU A 116 11.81 -1.59 0.70
N TYR A 117 10.50 -1.46 0.57
CA TYR A 117 9.52 -2.50 0.85
C TYR A 117 8.58 -2.64 -0.34
N ARG A 118 8.01 -3.82 -0.54
CA ARG A 118 6.89 -4.06 -1.45
C ARG A 118 5.57 -4.05 -0.69
N LEU A 119 4.54 -3.56 -1.38
CA LEU A 119 3.14 -3.72 -1.02
C LEU A 119 2.60 -4.91 -1.82
N GLU A 120 2.20 -5.95 -1.11
CA GLU A 120 1.76 -7.22 -1.68
C GLU A 120 0.31 -7.51 -1.26
N GLY A 121 -0.53 -7.89 -2.21
CA GLY A 121 -1.87 -8.41 -1.95
C GLY A 121 -1.83 -9.78 -1.25
N GLU A 122 -3.00 -10.29 -0.87
CA GLU A 122 -3.06 -11.62 -0.23
C GLU A 122 -2.68 -12.77 -1.17
N ASP A 123 -2.95 -12.58 -2.46
CA ASP A 123 -2.63 -13.45 -3.59
C ASP A 123 -1.15 -13.40 -4.00
N GLY A 124 -0.36 -12.53 -3.39
CA GLY A 124 1.06 -12.32 -3.73
C GLY A 124 1.29 -11.28 -4.82
N GLU A 125 0.23 -10.63 -5.31
CA GLU A 125 0.35 -9.62 -6.37
C GLU A 125 0.97 -8.33 -5.83
N ILE A 126 1.86 -7.71 -6.61
CA ILE A 126 2.58 -6.52 -6.18
C ILE A 126 1.76 -5.28 -6.55
N TRP A 127 1.24 -4.60 -5.55
CA TRP A 127 0.51 -3.34 -5.71
C TRP A 127 1.47 -2.18 -5.93
N GLY A 128 2.64 -2.25 -5.31
CA GLY A 128 3.55 -1.14 -5.31
C GLY A 128 4.79 -1.37 -4.48
N TYR A 129 5.58 -0.32 -4.35
CA TYR A 129 6.73 -0.27 -3.48
C TYR A 129 6.65 0.96 -2.61
N PHE A 130 7.35 0.94 -1.49
CA PHE A 130 7.55 2.15 -0.72
C PHE A 130 8.91 2.19 -0.07
N TYR A 131 9.37 3.42 0.08
CA TYR A 131 10.62 3.77 0.69
C TYR A 131 10.30 4.42 2.04
N ALA A 132 10.66 3.79 3.14
CA ALA A 132 10.37 4.32 4.48
C ALA A 132 11.35 3.80 5.54
N TYR A 133 11.37 4.46 6.69
CA TYR A 133 12.03 3.95 7.88
C TYR A 133 11.20 2.82 8.51
N GLU A 134 11.86 1.72 8.92
CA GLU A 134 11.30 0.66 9.78
C GLU A 134 9.96 0.05 9.34
N ASN A 135 9.66 -0.03 8.03
CA ASN A 135 8.40 -0.59 7.54
C ASN A 135 7.15 0.17 8.07
N ARG A 136 7.29 1.46 8.38
CA ARG A 136 6.27 2.26 9.07
C ARG A 136 5.28 2.96 8.13
N LEU A 137 4.86 2.29 7.06
CA LEU A 137 3.79 2.81 6.23
C LEU A 137 2.44 2.45 6.86
N SER A 138 1.77 3.45 7.42
CA SER A 138 0.38 3.30 7.86
C SER A 138 -0.53 3.33 6.63
N TYR A 139 -1.59 2.53 6.62
CA TYR A 139 -2.65 2.59 5.60
C TYR A 139 -3.97 2.10 6.20
N SER A 140 -5.08 2.42 5.54
CA SER A 140 -6.39 1.84 5.82
C SER A 140 -6.95 1.16 4.58
N VAL A 141 -7.53 -0.02 4.74
CA VAL A 141 -8.24 -0.72 3.66
C VAL A 141 -9.64 -0.14 3.56
N ILE A 142 -10.04 0.31 2.38
CA ILE A 142 -11.39 0.82 2.11
C ILE A 142 -12.27 -0.30 1.56
N ASP A 143 -11.69 -1.10 0.67
CA ASP A 143 -12.28 -2.29 0.04
C ASP A 143 -11.16 -3.20 -0.45
N ASP A 144 -11.52 -4.32 -1.06
CA ASP A 144 -10.56 -5.36 -1.48
C ASP A 144 -9.48 -4.88 -2.44
N LYS A 145 -9.75 -3.79 -3.14
CA LYS A 145 -8.94 -3.25 -4.24
C LYS A 145 -8.37 -1.88 -3.91
N THR A 146 -8.67 -1.31 -2.73
CA THR A 146 -8.33 0.07 -2.41
C THR A 146 -7.74 0.21 -1.02
N ILE A 147 -6.53 0.76 -0.97
CA ILE A 147 -5.94 1.28 0.27
C ILE A 147 -5.81 2.79 0.22
N VAL A 148 -5.90 3.42 1.39
CA VAL A 148 -5.58 4.84 1.58
C VAL A 148 -4.34 4.95 2.43
N LEU A 149 -3.34 5.68 1.95
CA LEU A 149 -2.10 5.90 2.67
C LEU A 149 -2.35 6.77 3.90
N GLY A 150 -1.90 6.30 5.05
CA GLY A 150 -2.01 6.99 6.33
C GLY A 150 -0.78 7.84 6.64
N ARG A 151 -0.78 8.45 7.82
CA ARG A 151 0.35 9.23 8.34
C ARG A 151 1.57 8.34 8.58
N VAL A 152 2.74 8.84 8.20
CA VAL A 152 4.04 8.23 8.56
C VAL A 152 4.54 8.90 9.84
N PRO A 153 4.60 8.20 10.98
CA PRO A 153 5.01 8.81 12.24
C PRO A 153 6.50 9.15 12.25
N GLU A 154 6.87 10.28 12.84
CA GLU A 154 8.28 10.58 13.14
C GLU A 154 8.82 9.55 14.14
N PRO A 155 10.07 9.07 13.97
CA PRO A 155 10.75 8.28 14.98
C PRO A 155 10.85 9.10 16.26
N LYS A 156 10.60 8.45 17.40
CA LYS A 156 10.85 9.08 18.70
C LYS A 156 12.33 9.45 18.78
N SER A 157 12.64 10.68 19.17
CA SER A 157 14.02 11.06 19.45
C SER A 157 14.60 10.11 20.50
N PRO A 158 15.84 9.59 20.33
CA PRO A 158 16.50 8.87 21.39
C PRO A 158 16.68 9.87 22.56
N GLY A 159 15.93 9.67 23.65
CA GLY A 159 15.97 10.52 24.84
C GLY A 159 14.80 11.49 25.07
N GLY A 160 13.62 11.28 24.46
CA GLY A 160 12.41 11.95 24.96
C GLY A 160 12.05 11.48 26.39
N PRO A 161 11.45 12.34 27.23
CA PRO A 161 11.25 12.08 28.67
C PRO A 161 10.48 10.78 28.96
#